data_AF-A0A1M5CNV6-F1
#
_entry.id   AF-A0A1M5CNV6-F1
#
_cell.length_a   1.000
_cell.length_b   1.000
_cell.length_c   1.000
_cell.angle_alpha   90.00
_cell.angle_beta   90.00
_cell.angle_gamma   90.00
#
_symmetry.space_group_name_H-M   'P 1'
#
loop_
_entity.id
_entity.type
_entity.pdbx_description
1 polymer ?
#
loop_
_entity_poly.entity_id
_entity_poly.type
_entity_poly.pdbx_seq_one_letter_code
_entity_poly.pdbx_strand_id
1 'polypeptide(L)'
;MKKIVAIALAGMLTTAVLTGCSSKSASSGTYKDGTYKAEQSTFDSHGWKGQIEITVKDGKITNVIYNEVNKDGVLKRNDQQYAEKMKAKNNITPKEVDEKLQQELIDKQDPAKVDTVTGATESSKTFKELATEALKNAK
;
A
#
# COMPACT_ATOMS: atom_id res chain seq x y z
N MET A 1 54.27 -2.54 47.99
CA MET A 1 53.29 -3.45 47.35
C MET A 1 53.07 -2.92 45.93
N LYS A 2 53.86 -3.36 44.95
CA LYS A 2 53.53 -4.43 43.95
C LYS A 2 52.28 -4.04 43.14
N LYS A 3 52.24 -3.77 41.82
CA LYS A 3 53.20 -3.75 40.70
C LYS A 3 52.59 -2.88 39.57
N ILE A 4 53.45 -2.22 38.80
CA ILE A 4 53.20 -1.74 37.42
C ILE A 4 52.96 -2.95 36.53
N VAL A 5 52.07 -2.89 35.52
CA VAL A 5 52.28 -3.45 34.16
C VAL A 5 51.22 -2.86 33.20
N ALA A 6 51.71 -2.14 32.20
CA ALA A 6 51.01 -1.88 30.94
C ALA A 6 51.07 -3.12 30.04
N ILE A 7 50.00 -3.43 29.33
CA ILE A 7 50.01 -4.39 28.22
C ILE A 7 49.48 -3.68 26.97
N ALA A 8 50.41 -3.32 26.09
CA ALA A 8 50.18 -3.31 24.66
C ALA A 8 50.51 -4.71 24.14
N LEU A 9 49.72 -5.28 23.21
CA LEU A 9 50.18 -6.05 22.05
C LEU A 9 49.01 -6.71 21.29
N ALA A 10 48.86 -6.24 20.04
CA ALA A 10 48.59 -6.96 18.79
C ALA A 10 47.79 -8.28 18.82
N GLY A 11 46.65 -8.26 18.13
CA GLY A 11 45.98 -9.43 17.56
C GLY A 11 45.37 -9.08 16.22
N MET A 12 46.07 -9.47 15.15
CA MET A 12 45.68 -9.37 13.74
C MET A 12 44.63 -10.42 13.37
N LEU A 13 43.92 -10.21 12.26
CA LEU A 13 43.02 -11.16 11.56
C LEU A 13 41.68 -11.41 12.29
N THR A 14 40.51 -11.18 11.70
CA THR A 14 40.05 -11.74 10.43
C THR A 14 39.08 -10.81 9.69
N THR A 15 39.27 -10.73 8.39
CA THR A 15 38.27 -10.36 7.39
C THR A 15 36.97 -11.12 7.59
N ALA A 16 35.92 -10.42 8.01
CA ALA A 16 34.55 -10.79 7.66
C ALA A 16 34.11 -9.83 6.56
N VAL A 17 34.41 -10.22 5.32
CA VAL A 17 33.71 -9.67 4.17
C VAL A 17 32.25 -10.08 4.40
N LEU A 18 31.43 -9.14 4.85
CA LEU A 18 29.98 -9.28 4.75
C LEU A 18 29.64 -9.15 3.26
N THR A 19 29.96 -10.20 2.50
CA THR A 19 29.21 -10.57 1.30
C THR A 19 27.80 -10.90 1.76
N GLY A 20 27.04 -9.86 2.06
CA GLY A 20 25.58 -9.89 2.11
C GLY A 20 25.04 -10.07 0.70
N CYS A 21 25.36 -11.19 0.06
CA CYS A 21 24.52 -11.74 -1.01
C CYS A 21 23.34 -12.41 -0.34
N SER A 22 22.31 -11.63 -0.03
CA SER A 22 20.97 -12.06 0.37
C SER A 22 20.13 -10.78 0.37
N SER A 23 19.48 -10.36 -0.70
CA SER A 23 18.87 -11.11 -1.78
C SER A 23 18.80 -10.18 -2.99
N LYS A 24 19.60 -10.47 -4.03
CA LYS A 24 19.09 -10.25 -5.38
C LYS A 24 18.01 -11.31 -5.56
N SER A 25 16.85 -11.10 -4.92
CA SER A 25 15.62 -11.66 -5.43
C SER A 25 15.54 -11.03 -6.81
N ALA A 26 15.99 -11.78 -7.81
CA ALA A 26 15.54 -11.54 -9.17
C ALA A 26 14.04 -11.75 -9.06
N SER A 27 13.34 -10.67 -8.71
CA SER A 27 11.90 -10.65 -8.49
C SER A 27 11.32 -11.23 -9.77
N SER A 28 10.89 -12.49 -9.69
CA SER A 28 10.15 -13.15 -10.75
C SER A 28 8.72 -12.61 -10.84
N GLY A 29 8.40 -11.59 -10.04
CA GLY A 29 7.13 -10.90 -10.04
C GLY A 29 7.13 -9.66 -10.93
N THR A 30 5.93 -9.21 -11.25
CA THR A 30 5.66 -8.11 -12.19
C THR A 30 6.13 -6.76 -11.67
N TYR A 31 6.38 -6.64 -10.36
CA TYR A 31 6.72 -5.39 -9.70
C TYR A 31 8.03 -5.48 -8.90
N LYS A 32 8.63 -4.32 -8.64
CA LYS A 32 9.72 -4.09 -7.71
C LYS A 32 9.14 -4.01 -6.30
N ASP A 33 9.85 -4.59 -5.35
CA ASP A 33 9.45 -4.57 -3.95
C ASP A 33 9.50 -3.15 -3.38
N GLY A 34 8.54 -2.83 -2.51
CA GLY A 34 8.43 -1.50 -1.91
C GLY A 34 7.01 -1.14 -1.50
N THR A 35 6.86 0.09 -0.99
CA THR A 35 5.56 0.68 -0.67
C THR A 35 5.33 1.87 -1.58
N TYR A 36 4.20 1.88 -2.28
CA TYR A 36 3.84 2.84 -3.30
C TYR A 36 2.55 3.55 -2.92
N LYS A 37 2.48 4.86 -3.13
CA LYS A 37 1.32 5.66 -2.72
C LYS A 37 0.87 6.56 -3.86
N ALA A 38 -0.44 6.82 -3.90
CA ALA A 38 -1.04 7.85 -4.75
C ALA A 38 -2.26 8.45 -4.05
N GLU A 39 -2.55 9.71 -4.35
CA GLU A 39 -3.69 10.45 -3.81
C GLU A 39 -4.25 11.39 -4.88
N GLN A 40 -5.57 11.58 -4.90
CA GLN A 40 -6.20 12.62 -5.74
C GLN A 40 -5.84 14.02 -5.23
N SER A 41 -5.49 14.92 -6.15
CA SER A 41 -5.10 16.30 -5.81
C SER A 41 -6.27 17.17 -5.35
N THR A 42 -7.50 16.81 -5.70
CA THR A 42 -8.71 17.56 -5.39
C THR A 42 -9.80 16.67 -4.80
N PHE A 43 -10.68 17.26 -4.01
CA PHE A 43 -11.91 16.62 -3.55
C PHE A 43 -12.93 16.54 -4.70
N ASP A 44 -13.72 15.48 -4.73
CA ASP A 44 -14.84 15.28 -5.63
C ASP A 44 -16.03 16.22 -5.29
N SER A 45 -17.11 16.11 -6.08
CA SER A 45 -18.35 16.87 -5.87
C SER A 45 -19.06 16.54 -4.56
N HIS A 46 -18.72 15.43 -3.92
CA HIS A 46 -19.25 14.98 -2.63
C HIS A 46 -18.32 15.34 -1.45
N GLY A 47 -17.18 16.00 -1.72
CA GLY A 47 -16.23 16.44 -0.71
C GLY A 47 -15.23 15.37 -0.27
N TRP A 48 -15.04 14.29 -1.04
CA TRP A 48 -14.11 13.19 -0.74
C TRP A 48 -12.96 13.16 -1.73
N LYS A 49 -11.78 12.71 -1.29
CA LYS A 49 -10.66 12.38 -2.17
C LYS A 49 -10.13 10.99 -1.84
N GLY A 50 -9.76 10.23 -2.87
CA GLY A 50 -9.16 8.91 -2.75
C GLY A 50 -7.66 8.99 -2.45
N GLN A 51 -7.20 8.07 -1.61
CA GLN A 51 -5.80 7.80 -1.31
C GLN A 51 -5.57 6.29 -1.28
N ILE A 52 -4.44 5.85 -1.83
CA ILE A 52 -4.06 4.45 -1.85
C ILE A 52 -2.61 4.26 -1.43
N GLU A 53 -2.35 3.16 -0.72
CA GLU A 53 -1.03 2.65 -0.40
C GLU A 53 -0.96 1.16 -0.76
N ILE A 54 0.03 0.78 -1.55
CA ILE A 54 0.23 -0.58 -2.05
C ILE A 54 1.60 -1.07 -1.61
N THR A 55 1.65 -2.25 -0.98
CA THR A 55 2.91 -2.92 -0.62
C THR A 55 3.17 -4.08 -1.55
N VAL A 56 4.36 -4.08 -2.17
CA VAL A 56 4.87 -5.15 -3.02
C VAL A 56 5.99 -5.88 -2.29
N LYS A 57 5.92 -7.22 -2.26
CA LYS A 57 6.97 -8.12 -1.75
C LYS A 57 7.10 -9.30 -2.70
N ASP A 58 8.33 -9.72 -2.95
CA ASP A 58 8.64 -10.80 -3.91
C ASP A 58 7.97 -10.58 -5.28
N GLY A 59 7.88 -9.31 -5.68
CA GLY A 59 7.26 -8.81 -6.88
C GLY A 59 5.75 -8.99 -7.02
N LYS A 60 5.07 -9.25 -5.90
CA LYS A 60 3.61 -9.36 -5.82
C LYS A 60 3.03 -8.32 -4.88
N ILE A 61 1.84 -7.83 -5.21
CA ILE A 61 1.03 -7.00 -4.32
C ILE A 61 0.60 -7.87 -3.14
N THR A 62 1.00 -7.49 -1.92
CA THR A 62 0.73 -8.22 -0.67
C THR A 62 -0.21 -7.48 0.26
N ASN A 63 -0.33 -6.16 0.10
CA ASN A 63 -1.25 -5.34 0.88
C ASN A 63 -1.70 -4.14 0.06
N VAL A 64 -2.97 -3.76 0.23
CA VAL A 64 -3.57 -2.58 -0.38
C VAL A 64 -4.39 -1.88 0.68
N ILE A 65 -4.11 -0.61 0.93
CA ILE A 65 -4.92 0.24 1.81
C ILE A 65 -5.50 1.32 0.92
N TYR A 66 -6.83 1.33 0.77
CA TYR A 66 -7.56 2.38 0.10
C TYR A 66 -8.46 3.11 1.10
N ASN A 67 -8.50 4.43 1.01
CA ASN A 67 -9.45 5.24 1.74
C ASN A 67 -9.95 6.40 0.87
N GLU A 68 -11.19 6.79 1.09
CA GLU A 68 -11.70 8.11 0.69
C GLU A 68 -11.81 8.99 1.93
N VAL A 69 -11.23 10.19 1.89
CA VAL A 69 -11.14 11.12 3.02
C VAL A 69 -11.77 12.47 2.68
N ASN A 70 -12.49 13.08 3.63
CA ASN A 70 -13.06 14.41 3.44
C ASN A 70 -12.12 15.53 3.92
N LYS A 71 -12.57 16.79 3.80
CA LYS A 71 -11.78 17.97 4.20
C LYS A 71 -11.45 18.02 5.70
N ASP A 72 -12.25 17.35 6.52
CA ASP A 72 -12.07 17.28 7.97
C ASP A 72 -11.21 16.08 8.41
N GLY A 73 -10.69 15.29 7.45
CA GLY A 73 -9.88 14.10 7.73
C GLY A 73 -10.69 12.87 8.11
N VAL A 74 -12.02 12.92 8.03
CA VAL A 74 -12.90 11.77 8.29
C VAL A 74 -12.79 10.80 7.11
N LEU A 75 -12.68 9.51 7.41
CA LEU A 75 -12.70 8.46 6.39
C LEU A 75 -14.13 8.10 6.04
N LYS A 76 -14.45 8.00 4.75
CA LYS A 76 -15.80 7.69 4.24
C LYS A 76 -16.35 6.39 4.77
N ARG A 77 -15.49 5.37 4.89
CA ARG A 77 -15.81 4.07 5.49
C ARG A 77 -16.21 4.13 6.97
N ASN A 78 -15.85 5.21 7.67
CA ASN A 78 -16.19 5.45 9.08
C ASN A 78 -17.36 6.43 9.24
N ASP A 79 -17.84 7.05 8.16
CA ASP A 79 -19.01 7.95 8.19
C ASP A 79 -20.30 7.12 8.19
N GLN A 80 -20.91 6.98 9.37
CA GLN A 80 -22.13 6.19 9.55
C GLN A 80 -23.30 6.72 8.73
N GLN A 81 -23.49 8.05 8.67
CA GLN A 81 -24.59 8.64 7.90
C GLN A 81 -24.42 8.40 6.41
N TYR A 82 -23.18 8.49 5.91
CA TYR A 82 -22.90 8.17 4.51
C TYR A 82 -23.15 6.69 4.23
N ALA A 83 -22.67 5.81 5.12
CA ALA A 83 -22.85 4.37 4.99
C ALA A 83 -24.34 3.97 4.96
N GLU A 84 -25.18 4.54 5.82
CA GLU A 84 -26.62 4.30 5.84
C GLU A 84 -27.30 4.77 4.54
N LYS A 85 -26.99 5.98 4.08
CA LYS A 85 -27.53 6.53 2.82
C LYS A 85 -27.12 5.68 1.62
N MET A 86 -25.85 5.26 1.57
CA MET A 86 -25.34 4.42 0.48
C MET A 86 -25.97 3.03 0.52
N LYS A 87 -26.09 2.41 1.72
CA LYS A 87 -26.72 1.09 1.87
C LYS A 87 -28.18 1.12 1.45
N ALA A 88 -28.93 2.14 1.85
CA ALA A 88 -30.34 2.27 1.49
C ALA A 88 -30.57 2.39 -0.03
N LYS A 89 -29.66 3.07 -0.75
CA LYS A 89 -29.79 3.31 -2.20
C LYS A 89 -29.20 2.20 -3.05
N ASN A 90 -28.05 1.69 -2.64
CA ASN A 90 -27.17 0.86 -3.49
C ASN A 90 -26.94 -0.54 -2.90
N ASN A 91 -27.50 -0.85 -1.72
CA ASN A 91 -27.30 -2.10 -0.98
C ASN A 91 -25.84 -2.45 -0.66
N ILE A 92 -24.97 -1.44 -0.62
CA ILE A 92 -23.56 -1.57 -0.23
C ILE A 92 -23.09 -0.35 0.58
N THR A 93 -22.15 -0.55 1.49
CA THR A 93 -21.49 0.51 2.27
C THR A 93 -20.12 0.88 1.68
N PRO A 94 -19.58 2.07 1.99
CA PRO A 94 -18.22 2.43 1.57
C PRO A 94 -17.17 1.45 2.08
N LYS A 95 -17.33 0.93 3.31
CA LYS A 95 -16.42 -0.07 3.89
C LYS A 95 -16.40 -1.37 3.06
N GLU A 96 -17.58 -1.89 2.69
CA GLU A 96 -17.69 -3.09 1.85
C GLU A 96 -17.07 -2.88 0.47
N VAL A 97 -17.22 -1.68 -0.11
CA VAL A 97 -16.59 -1.32 -1.40
C VAL A 97 -15.07 -1.32 -1.29
N ASP A 98 -14.53 -0.61 -0.28
CA ASP A 98 -13.09 -0.50 -0.07
C ASP A 98 -12.44 -1.89 0.14
N GLU A 99 -13.04 -2.73 0.99
CA GLU A 99 -12.56 -4.09 1.27
C GLU A 99 -12.59 -4.97 0.01
N LYS A 100 -13.67 -4.89 -0.78
CA LYS A 100 -13.79 -5.67 -2.02
C LYS A 100 -12.72 -5.25 -3.05
N LEU A 101 -12.54 -3.95 -3.28
CA LEU A 101 -11.56 -3.44 -4.24
C LEU A 101 -10.13 -3.78 -3.83
N GLN A 102 -9.80 -3.63 -2.55
CA GLN A 102 -8.49 -4.01 -2.00
C GLN A 102 -8.19 -5.49 -2.24
N GLN A 103 -9.15 -6.36 -1.91
CA GLN A 103 -8.99 -7.80 -2.11
C GLN A 103 -8.87 -8.15 -3.60
N GLU A 104 -9.68 -7.55 -4.47
CA GLU A 104 -9.57 -7.80 -5.91
C GLU A 104 -8.21 -7.40 -6.47
N LEU A 105 -7.62 -6.28 -6.03
CA LEU A 105 -6.28 -5.91 -6.50
C LEU A 105 -5.20 -6.89 -6.01
N ILE A 106 -5.33 -7.37 -4.77
CA ILE A 106 -4.44 -8.41 -4.23
C ILE A 106 -4.60 -9.72 -5.04
N ASP A 107 -5.82 -10.11 -5.42
CA ASP A 107 -6.03 -11.36 -6.14
C ASP A 107 -5.64 -11.27 -7.61
N LYS A 108 -5.97 -10.15 -8.26
CA LYS A 108 -5.76 -9.96 -9.71
C LYS A 108 -4.35 -9.49 -10.07
N GLN A 109 -3.63 -8.90 -9.11
CA GLN A 109 -2.27 -8.34 -9.28
C GLN A 109 -2.15 -7.27 -10.38
N ASP A 110 -3.29 -6.73 -10.84
CA ASP A 110 -3.37 -5.82 -11.97
C ASP A 110 -4.57 -4.87 -11.79
N PRO A 111 -4.35 -3.56 -11.63
CA PRO A 111 -5.43 -2.58 -11.50
C PRO A 111 -6.45 -2.61 -12.64
N ALA A 112 -6.03 -2.95 -13.87
CA ALA A 112 -6.92 -2.98 -15.02
C ALA A 112 -7.91 -4.15 -14.98
N LYS A 113 -7.64 -5.17 -14.17
CA LYS A 113 -8.47 -6.37 -14.00
C LYS A 113 -9.37 -6.33 -12.77
N VAL A 114 -9.35 -5.24 -12.01
CA VAL A 114 -10.24 -5.02 -10.88
C VAL A 114 -11.63 -4.68 -11.40
N ASP A 115 -12.63 -5.41 -10.91
CA ASP A 115 -14.00 -5.28 -11.35
C ASP A 115 -14.62 -4.02 -10.74
N THR A 116 -15.57 -3.44 -11.46
CA THR A 116 -16.34 -2.32 -10.92
C THR A 116 -17.36 -2.86 -9.92
N VAL A 117 -17.38 -2.30 -8.72
CA VAL A 117 -18.37 -2.65 -7.70
C VAL A 117 -19.71 -1.98 -8.01
N THR A 118 -20.75 -2.78 -8.21
CA THR A 118 -22.11 -2.28 -8.45
C THR A 118 -22.56 -1.35 -7.32
N GLY A 119 -23.07 -0.18 -7.68
CA GLY A 119 -23.45 0.85 -6.72
C GLY A 119 -22.29 1.72 -6.23
N ALA A 120 -21.06 1.50 -6.70
CA ALA A 120 -19.87 2.28 -6.35
C ALA A 120 -18.93 2.48 -7.56
N THR A 121 -19.50 2.83 -8.72
CA THR A 121 -18.77 3.00 -9.98
C THR A 121 -17.65 4.03 -9.88
N GLU A 122 -17.93 5.20 -9.29
CA GLU A 122 -16.93 6.27 -9.15
C GLU A 122 -15.79 5.84 -8.22
N SER A 123 -16.08 5.29 -7.04
CA SER A 123 -15.06 4.75 -6.14
C SER A 123 -14.21 3.66 -6.79
N SER A 124 -14.83 2.77 -7.59
CA SER A 124 -14.10 1.73 -8.33
C SER A 124 -13.17 2.33 -9.40
N LYS A 125 -13.60 3.40 -10.07
CA LYS A 125 -12.79 4.12 -11.06
C LYS A 125 -11.60 4.81 -10.38
N THR A 126 -11.86 5.58 -9.33
CA THR A 126 -10.82 6.26 -8.54
C THR A 126 -9.80 5.28 -7.99
N PHE A 127 -10.24 4.15 -7.44
CA PHE A 127 -9.36 3.09 -6.97
C PHE A 127 -8.41 2.59 -8.06
N LYS A 128 -8.94 2.27 -9.26
CA LYS A 128 -8.13 1.78 -10.40
C LYS A 128 -7.13 2.81 -10.89
N GLU A 129 -7.53 4.07 -10.97
CA GLU A 129 -6.65 5.18 -11.36
C GLU A 129 -5.50 5.36 -10.38
N LEU A 130 -5.80 5.42 -9.08
CA LEU A 130 -4.79 5.57 -8.04
C LEU A 130 -3.88 4.36 -7.91
N ALA A 131 -4.42 3.14 -8.02
CA ALA A 131 -3.62 1.93 -8.02
C ALA A 131 -2.65 1.88 -9.20
N THR A 132 -3.13 2.28 -10.39
CA THR A 132 -2.28 2.41 -11.58
C THR A 132 -1.18 3.44 -11.37
N GLU A 133 -1.52 4.61 -10.80
CA GLU A 133 -0.56 5.67 -10.50
C GLU A 133 0.51 5.22 -9.51
N ALA A 134 0.11 4.65 -8.37
CA ALA A 134 1.02 4.15 -7.35
C ALA A 134 2.01 3.13 -7.92
N LEU A 135 1.53 2.19 -8.74
CA LEU A 135 2.35 1.13 -9.31
C LEU A 135 3.22 1.56 -10.51
N LYS A 136 3.14 2.81 -11.00
CA LYS A 136 4.03 3.30 -12.09
C LYS A 136 5.51 3.15 -11.74
N ASN A 137 5.87 3.48 -10.50
CA ASN A 137 7.26 3.40 -10.01
C ASN A 137 7.65 2.00 -9.51
N ALA A 138 6.68 1.08 -9.49
CA ALA A 138 6.89 -0.32 -9.14
C ALA A 138 7.30 -1.17 -10.34
N LYS A 139 7.25 -0.64 -11.57
CA LYS A 139 7.66 -1.37 -12.78
C LYS A 139 9.15 -1.14 -13.09
#